data_AF-A0A5J5AKN2-F1
#
_entry.id   AF-A0A5J5AKN2-F1
#
_cell.length_a   1.000
_cell.length_b   1.000
_cell.length_c   1.000
_cell.angle_alpha   90.00
_cell.angle_beta   90.00
_cell.angle_gamma   90.00
#
_symmetry.space_group_name_H-M   'P 1'
#
loop_
_entity.id
_entity.type
_entity.pdbx_description
1 polymer ?
#
loop_
_entity_poly.entity_id
_entity_poly.type
_entity_poly.pdbx_seq_one_letter_code
_entity_poly.pdbx_strand_id
1 'polypeptide(L)'
;MHLIRAQGKSGVEGIYDPPYYEWFQSNQDFTEYYNFEECLAYLEDYMMKNGTFDGVLGFSQGAILAAALPGMQLEGVALTKIPNIKFLIIISGAKFGGSKLGLPKLAANAFSSPVKCPSLHLIGEMDFMKEEGASLLESFEDPVVINHPEGHTIPRLDEKSLETMLDFIEKTQKMPLHEE
;
A
#
# COMPACT_ATOMS: atom_id res chain seq x y z
N MET A 1 -22.12 -2.05 -1.90
CA MET A 1 -21.09 -2.94 -1.31
C MET A 1 -20.34 -2.11 -0.28
N HIS A 2 -20.18 -2.62 0.94
CA HIS A 2 -19.88 -1.80 2.14
C HIS A 2 -18.39 -1.92 2.51
N LEU A 3 -17.76 -0.79 2.84
CA LEU A 3 -16.48 -0.76 3.54
C LEU A 3 -16.54 -1.69 4.77
N ILE A 4 -15.45 -2.43 5.03
CA ILE A 4 -15.37 -3.38 6.15
C ILE A 4 -15.33 -2.58 7.44
N ARG A 5 -16.34 -2.75 8.30
CA ARG A 5 -16.39 -2.05 9.59
C ARG A 5 -15.27 -2.54 10.49
N ALA A 6 -14.60 -1.59 11.14
CA ALA A 6 -13.55 -1.91 12.10
C ALA A 6 -14.10 -2.75 13.26
N GLN A 7 -13.29 -3.69 13.74
CA GLN A 7 -13.59 -4.47 14.95
C GLN A 7 -12.80 -3.95 16.14
N GLY A 8 -13.48 -3.84 17.29
CA GLY A 8 -12.84 -3.37 18.52
C GLY A 8 -12.65 -1.85 18.55
N LYS A 9 -11.74 -1.41 19.43
CA LYS A 9 -11.47 0.01 19.67
C LYS A 9 -10.63 0.59 18.53
N SER A 10 -11.07 1.69 17.94
CA SER A 10 -10.29 2.36 16.90
C SER A 10 -9.18 3.23 17.50
N GLY A 11 -8.01 3.25 16.88
CA GLY A 11 -6.93 4.18 17.24
C GLY A 11 -7.31 5.65 17.08
N VAL A 12 -8.37 5.94 16.33
CA VAL A 12 -8.89 7.31 16.11
C VAL A 12 -10.16 7.61 16.91
N GLU A 13 -10.58 6.68 17.79
CA GLU A 13 -11.73 6.89 18.65
C GLU A 13 -11.50 8.08 19.60
N GLY A 14 -12.47 9.00 19.66
CA GLY A 14 -12.36 10.27 20.39
C GLY A 14 -11.71 11.41 19.59
N ILE A 15 -11.19 11.14 18.39
CA ILE A 15 -10.74 12.16 17.43
C ILE A 15 -11.79 12.35 16.32
N TYR A 16 -12.35 11.24 15.80
CA TYR A 16 -13.40 11.25 14.79
C TYR A 16 -14.62 10.45 15.24
N ASP A 17 -15.81 10.83 14.76
CA ASP A 17 -17.05 10.11 15.02
C ASP A 17 -17.12 8.79 14.22
N PRO A 18 -17.71 7.72 14.78
CA PRO A 18 -17.94 6.46 14.06
C PRO A 18 -18.97 6.63 12.92
N PRO A 19 -19.06 5.69 11.97
CA PRO A 19 -18.40 4.38 11.92
C PRO A 19 -16.93 4.42 11.45
N TYR A 20 -16.12 3.51 11.98
CA TYR A 20 -14.74 3.28 11.56
C TYR A 20 -14.65 2.09 10.60
N TYR A 21 -13.61 2.09 9.77
CA TYR A 21 -13.40 1.09 8.73
C TYR A 21 -11.96 0.63 8.67
N GLU A 22 -11.76 -0.59 8.20
CA GLU A 22 -10.46 -1.23 7.96
C GLU A 22 -10.43 -1.77 6.52
N TRP A 23 -9.23 -1.91 5.94
CA TRP A 23 -9.10 -2.56 4.64
C TRP A 23 -9.31 -4.06 4.76
N PHE A 24 -8.78 -4.66 5.82
CA PHE A 24 -8.95 -6.07 6.17
C PHE A 24 -8.68 -6.23 7.67
N GLN A 25 -9.06 -7.38 8.22
CA GLN A 25 -8.86 -7.71 9.63
C GLN A 25 -7.80 -8.79 9.77
N SER A 26 -7.22 -8.88 10.97
CA SER A 26 -6.34 -9.99 11.34
C SER A 26 -6.58 -10.42 12.78
N ASN A 27 -6.09 -11.60 13.14
CA ASN A 27 -5.94 -11.95 14.55
C ASN A 27 -4.83 -11.09 15.21
N GLN A 28 -4.72 -11.16 16.54
CA GLN A 28 -3.79 -10.33 17.32
C GLN A 28 -2.32 -10.56 16.96
N ASP A 29 -1.97 -11.77 16.55
CA ASP A 29 -0.60 -12.17 16.19
C ASP A 29 -0.31 -12.00 14.68
N PHE A 30 -1.24 -11.41 13.91
CA PHE A 30 -1.14 -11.18 12.47
C PHE A 30 -0.86 -12.43 11.62
N THR A 31 -1.25 -13.61 12.08
CA THR A 31 -1.06 -14.89 11.36
C THR A 31 -2.27 -15.28 10.49
N GLU A 32 -3.46 -14.79 10.82
CA GLU A 32 -4.70 -15.03 10.09
C GLU A 32 -5.33 -13.71 9.66
N TYR A 33 -5.84 -13.68 8.43
CA TYR A 33 -6.45 -12.50 7.81
C TYR A 33 -7.89 -12.78 7.41
N TYR A 34 -8.75 -11.80 7.67
CA TYR A 34 -10.19 -11.87 7.42
C TYR A 34 -10.62 -10.72 6.51
N ASN A 35 -11.61 -10.98 5.67
CA ASN A 35 -12.16 -10.01 4.70
C ASN A 35 -11.14 -9.50 3.65
N PHE A 36 -10.04 -10.24 3.43
CA PHE A 36 -8.97 -9.80 2.52
C PHE A 36 -9.43 -9.91 1.05
N GLU A 37 -10.08 -11.00 0.69
CA GLU A 37 -10.70 -11.22 -0.61
C GLU A 37 -11.77 -10.17 -0.91
N GLU A 38 -12.62 -9.85 0.07
CA GLU A 38 -13.66 -8.82 -0.02
C GLU A 38 -13.07 -7.43 -0.25
N CYS A 39 -11.94 -7.13 0.40
CA CYS A 39 -11.18 -5.90 0.19
C CYS A 39 -10.72 -5.78 -1.27
N LEU A 40 -10.09 -6.83 -1.82
CA LEU A 40 -9.59 -6.84 -3.19
C LEU A 40 -10.73 -6.74 -4.21
N ALA A 41 -11.85 -7.43 -3.97
CA ALA A 41 -13.04 -7.34 -4.80
C ALA A 41 -13.64 -5.92 -4.78
N TYR A 42 -13.64 -5.26 -3.61
CA TYR A 42 -14.07 -3.87 -3.50
C TYR A 42 -13.16 -2.91 -4.29
N LEU A 43 -11.84 -3.06 -4.18
CA LEU A 43 -10.90 -2.23 -4.94
C LEU A 43 -11.07 -2.42 -6.44
N GLU A 44 -11.17 -3.67 -6.93
CA GLU A 44 -11.39 -3.95 -8.35
C GLU A 44 -12.69 -3.30 -8.86
N ASP A 45 -13.80 -3.51 -8.15
CA ASP A 45 -15.10 -2.93 -8.50
C ASP A 45 -15.10 -1.40 -8.48
N TYR A 46 -14.43 -0.79 -7.48
CA TYR A 46 -14.30 0.65 -7.38
C TYR A 46 -13.49 1.21 -8.55
N MET A 47 -12.36 0.60 -8.88
CA MET A 47 -11.49 1.03 -9.98
C MET A 47 -12.20 0.88 -11.33
N MET A 48 -12.90 -0.23 -11.57
CA MET A 48 -13.70 -0.41 -12.78
C MET A 48 -14.78 0.66 -12.98
N LYS A 49 -15.40 1.12 -11.88
CA LYS A 49 -16.52 2.09 -11.95
C LYS A 49 -16.09 3.55 -12.01
N ASN A 50 -14.95 3.89 -11.42
CA ASN A 50 -14.55 5.28 -11.21
C ASN A 50 -13.40 5.74 -12.11
N GLY A 51 -12.86 4.85 -12.92
CA GLY A 51 -11.87 5.17 -13.95
C GLY A 51 -10.56 4.42 -13.76
N THR A 52 -9.72 4.45 -14.79
CA THR A 52 -8.39 3.87 -14.74
C THR A 52 -7.50 4.71 -13.84
N PHE A 53 -6.99 4.09 -12.76
CA PHE A 53 -6.01 4.71 -11.88
C PHE A 53 -4.61 4.29 -12.33
N ASP A 54 -3.74 5.26 -12.62
CA ASP A 54 -2.36 4.98 -13.01
C ASP A 54 -1.52 4.48 -11.82
N GLY A 55 -1.84 4.89 -10.60
CA GLY A 55 -1.07 4.54 -9.42
C GLY A 55 -1.91 4.43 -8.16
N VAL A 56 -1.32 3.83 -7.13
CA VAL A 56 -1.94 3.65 -5.82
C VAL A 56 -1.10 4.33 -4.76
N LEU A 57 -1.74 5.16 -3.93
CA LEU A 57 -1.16 5.70 -2.71
C LEU A 57 -1.78 5.00 -1.51
N GLY A 58 -0.94 4.47 -0.63
CA GLY A 58 -1.37 3.83 0.62
C GLY A 58 -0.67 4.41 1.84
N PHE A 59 -1.39 4.47 2.95
CA PHE A 59 -0.84 4.76 4.29
C PHE A 59 -1.09 3.59 5.24
N SER A 60 -0.09 3.21 6.05
CA SER A 60 -0.20 2.18 7.08
C SER A 60 -0.76 0.85 6.52
N GLN A 61 -1.91 0.37 7.01
CA GLN A 61 -2.58 -0.82 6.46
C GLN A 61 -2.85 -0.73 4.95
N GLY A 62 -3.22 0.46 4.46
CA GLY A 62 -3.39 0.71 3.03
C GLY A 62 -2.08 0.67 2.25
N ALA A 63 -0.95 1.04 2.89
CA ALA A 63 0.39 0.96 2.31
C ALA A 63 0.87 -0.50 2.20
N ILE A 64 0.59 -1.31 3.22
CA ILE A 64 0.86 -2.76 3.21
C ILE A 64 0.10 -3.42 2.05
N LEU A 65 -1.18 -3.10 1.91
CA LEU A 65 -2.00 -3.59 0.80
C LEU A 65 -1.44 -3.12 -0.55
N ALA A 66 -1.23 -1.81 -0.72
CA ALA A 66 -0.74 -1.21 -1.96
C ALA A 66 0.59 -1.81 -2.43
N ALA A 67 1.51 -2.08 -1.50
CA ALA A 67 2.81 -2.67 -1.82
C ALA A 67 2.69 -4.09 -2.42
N ALA A 68 1.69 -4.87 -2.01
CA ALA A 68 1.48 -6.23 -2.50
C ALA A 68 0.66 -6.29 -3.81
N LEU A 69 -0.12 -5.25 -4.13
CA LEU A 69 -1.03 -5.25 -5.28
C LEU A 69 -0.33 -5.57 -6.61
N PRO A 70 0.84 -5.00 -6.98
CA PRO A 70 1.48 -5.31 -8.26
C PRO A 70 1.84 -6.78 -8.40
N GLY A 71 2.37 -7.40 -7.33
CA GLY A 71 2.70 -8.82 -7.35
C GLY A 71 1.46 -9.71 -7.42
N MET A 72 0.38 -9.36 -6.70
CA MET A 72 -0.89 -10.08 -6.79
C MET A 72 -1.56 -9.93 -8.16
N GLN A 73 -1.39 -8.77 -8.82
CA GLN A 73 -1.88 -8.55 -10.18
C GLN A 73 -1.10 -9.37 -11.21
N LEU A 74 0.23 -9.44 -11.06
CA LEU A 74 1.10 -10.26 -11.90
C LEU A 74 0.75 -11.75 -11.80
N GLU A 75 0.43 -12.24 -10.60
CA GLU A 75 0.00 -13.62 -10.35
C GLU A 75 -1.45 -13.90 -10.78
N GLY A 76 -2.20 -12.87 -11.22
CA GLY A 76 -3.58 -13.01 -11.67
C GLY A 76 -4.58 -13.31 -10.55
N VAL A 77 -4.27 -12.94 -9.31
CA VAL A 77 -5.10 -13.22 -8.12
C VAL A 77 -5.82 -11.99 -7.55
N ALA A 78 -5.44 -10.78 -7.99
CA ALA A 78 -6.10 -9.53 -7.63
C ALA A 78 -6.10 -8.54 -8.80
N LEU A 79 -7.10 -7.64 -8.85
CA LEU A 79 -7.18 -6.54 -9.82
C LEU A 79 -6.99 -6.97 -11.29
N THR A 80 -7.56 -8.13 -11.64
CA THR A 80 -7.40 -8.77 -12.96
C THR A 80 -8.25 -8.12 -14.06
N LYS A 81 -9.24 -7.31 -13.68
CA LYS A 81 -10.15 -6.63 -14.62
C LYS A 81 -9.77 -5.18 -14.91
N ILE A 82 -8.64 -4.71 -14.41
CA ILE A 82 -8.14 -3.35 -14.62
C ILE A 82 -6.72 -3.38 -15.22
N PRO A 83 -6.27 -2.29 -15.86
CA PRO A 83 -4.87 -2.18 -16.30
C PRO A 83 -3.88 -2.32 -15.14
N ASN A 84 -2.63 -2.65 -15.48
CA ASN A 84 -1.56 -2.76 -14.50
C ASN A 84 -1.32 -1.43 -13.77
N ILE A 85 -1.13 -1.51 -12.45
CA ILE A 85 -0.68 -0.38 -11.64
C ILE A 85 0.69 0.07 -12.14
N LYS A 86 0.84 1.35 -12.46
CA LYS A 86 2.07 1.92 -13.03
C LYS A 86 3.02 2.47 -11.98
N PHE A 87 2.52 2.92 -10.84
CA PHE A 87 3.36 3.38 -9.75
C PHE A 87 2.69 3.28 -8.37
N LEU A 88 3.51 3.30 -7.33
CA LEU A 88 3.09 3.25 -5.93
C LEU A 88 3.65 4.43 -5.13
N ILE A 89 2.84 4.95 -4.21
CA ILE A 89 3.31 5.82 -3.13
C ILE A 89 2.95 5.14 -1.80
N ILE A 90 3.98 4.73 -1.06
CA ILE A 90 3.87 3.90 0.13
C ILE A 90 4.29 4.74 1.34
N ILE A 91 3.36 5.03 2.24
CA ILE A 91 3.63 5.83 3.45
C ILE A 91 3.47 4.93 4.67
N SER A 92 4.53 4.76 5.47
CA SER A 92 4.54 3.86 6.62
C SER A 92 4.09 2.42 6.29
N GLY A 93 4.58 1.87 5.18
CA GLY A 93 4.26 0.52 4.71
C GLY A 93 5.08 -0.59 5.37
N ALA A 94 4.65 -1.83 5.16
CA ALA A 94 5.35 -3.03 5.56
C ALA A 94 5.04 -4.20 4.61
N LYS A 95 5.85 -5.25 4.70
CA LYS A 95 5.76 -6.44 3.84
C LYS A 95 4.87 -7.53 4.47
N PHE A 96 3.87 -8.02 3.73
CA PHE A 96 3.22 -9.30 4.07
C PHE A 96 4.23 -10.45 4.03
N GLY A 97 4.22 -11.30 5.05
CA GLY A 97 5.22 -12.35 5.24
C GLY A 97 6.59 -11.81 5.72
N GLY A 98 6.62 -10.58 6.22
CA GLY A 98 7.79 -10.00 6.90
C GLY A 98 7.91 -10.48 8.35
N SER A 99 8.75 -9.79 9.14
CA SER A 99 9.00 -10.13 10.56
C SER A 99 7.77 -9.99 11.47
N LYS A 100 6.91 -8.99 11.21
CA LYS A 100 5.73 -8.65 12.05
C LYS A 100 4.39 -9.07 11.47
N LEU A 101 4.32 -9.34 10.16
CA LEU A 101 3.08 -9.58 9.46
C LEU A 101 3.11 -10.98 8.84
N GLY A 102 2.06 -11.75 9.07
CA GLY A 102 1.82 -12.98 8.33
C GLY A 102 1.54 -12.72 6.86
N LEU A 103 1.21 -13.80 6.16
CA LEU A 103 1.10 -13.82 4.72
C LEU A 103 -0.30 -14.29 4.31
N PRO A 104 -1.20 -13.37 3.89
CA PRO A 104 -2.48 -13.75 3.31
C PRO A 104 -2.29 -14.67 2.10
N LYS A 105 -3.19 -15.64 1.91
CA LYS A 105 -3.07 -16.65 0.85
C LYS A 105 -2.94 -16.04 -0.55
N LEU A 106 -3.74 -15.01 -0.87
CA LEU A 106 -3.65 -14.33 -2.16
C LEU A 106 -2.38 -13.49 -2.31
N ALA A 107 -1.76 -13.06 -1.21
CA ALA A 107 -0.50 -12.32 -1.24
C ALA A 107 0.73 -13.22 -1.21
N ALA A 108 0.58 -14.56 -1.21
CA ALA A 108 1.67 -15.51 -0.97
C ALA A 108 2.88 -15.32 -1.91
N ASN A 109 2.62 -14.97 -3.17
CA ASN A 109 3.64 -14.75 -4.19
C ASN A 109 3.88 -13.27 -4.51
N ALA A 110 3.26 -12.33 -3.78
CA ALA A 110 3.30 -10.90 -4.09
C ALA A 110 4.72 -10.31 -4.09
N PHE A 111 5.64 -10.94 -3.35
CA PHE A 111 7.05 -10.55 -3.26
C PHE A 111 8.00 -11.70 -3.61
N SER A 112 7.55 -12.66 -4.43
CA SER A 112 8.35 -13.83 -4.87
C SER A 112 9.48 -13.45 -5.85
N SER A 113 9.33 -12.31 -6.52
CA SER A 113 10.36 -11.63 -7.33
C SER A 113 10.38 -10.14 -7.00
N PRO A 114 11.48 -9.41 -7.29
CA PRO A 114 11.52 -7.96 -7.13
C PRO A 114 10.33 -7.27 -7.83
N VAL A 115 9.66 -6.37 -7.11
CA VAL A 115 8.54 -5.58 -7.61
C VAL A 115 9.10 -4.49 -8.52
N LYS A 116 8.84 -4.64 -9.82
CA LYS A 116 9.32 -3.71 -10.87
C LYS A 116 8.50 -2.43 -10.99
N CYS A 117 7.33 -2.39 -10.36
CA CYS A 117 6.47 -1.21 -10.36
C CYS A 117 7.22 -0.06 -9.65
N PRO A 118 7.47 1.07 -10.33
CA PRO A 118 8.06 2.26 -9.71
C PRO A 118 7.38 2.61 -8.39
N SER A 119 8.17 2.88 -7.35
CA SER A 119 7.64 3.15 -6.02
C SER A 119 8.37 4.28 -5.32
N LEU A 120 7.60 5.10 -4.61
CA LEU A 120 8.07 6.12 -3.69
C LEU A 120 7.66 5.73 -2.27
N HIS A 121 8.63 5.62 -1.37
CA HIS A 121 8.42 5.22 0.02
C HIS A 121 8.71 6.39 0.96
N LEU A 122 7.76 6.68 1.83
CA LEU A 122 7.90 7.66 2.90
C LEU A 122 8.05 6.90 4.23
N ILE A 123 9.20 7.05 4.87
CA ILE A 123 9.57 6.35 6.10
C ILE A 123 9.83 7.35 7.22
N GLY A 124 9.10 7.18 8.33
CA GLY A 124 9.26 8.02 9.52
C GLY A 124 10.40 7.52 10.40
N GLU A 125 11.31 8.42 10.77
CA GLU A 125 12.45 8.11 11.65
C GLU A 125 12.01 7.70 13.06
N MET A 126 10.86 8.20 13.53
CA MET A 126 10.26 7.84 14.81
C MET A 126 9.10 6.84 14.67
N ASP A 127 8.88 6.27 13.48
CA ASP A 127 7.79 5.31 13.25
C ASP A 127 8.12 3.96 13.87
N PHE A 128 7.16 3.37 14.61
CA PHE A 128 7.31 2.03 15.18
C PHE A 128 7.35 0.92 14.11
N MET A 129 6.96 1.23 12.87
CA MET A 129 7.06 0.39 11.67
C MET A 129 8.28 0.71 10.81
N LYS A 130 9.21 1.58 11.24
CA LYS A 130 10.37 1.99 10.45
C LYS A 130 11.18 0.81 9.89
N GLU A 131 11.49 -0.16 10.74
CA GLU A 131 12.32 -1.33 10.35
C GLU A 131 11.61 -2.20 9.31
N GLU A 132 10.29 -2.32 9.40
CA GLU A 132 9.46 -3.05 8.44
C GLU A 132 9.32 -2.30 7.12
N GLY A 133 9.24 -0.98 7.17
CA GLY A 133 9.31 -0.11 5.99
C GLY A 133 10.66 -0.22 5.30
N ALA A 134 11.76 -0.24 6.06
CA ALA A 134 13.11 -0.43 5.52
C ALA A 134 13.27 -1.82 4.88
N SER A 135 12.80 -2.89 5.54
CA SER A 135 12.82 -4.25 4.99
C SER A 135 11.95 -4.39 3.73
N LEU A 136 10.84 -3.65 3.65
CA LEU A 136 9.99 -3.66 2.45
C LEU A 136 10.75 -3.15 1.22
N LEU A 137 11.67 -2.18 1.36
CA LEU A 137 12.45 -1.63 0.24
C LEU A 137 13.22 -2.70 -0.53
N GLU A 138 13.71 -3.75 0.15
CA GLU A 138 14.44 -4.86 -0.47
C GLU A 138 13.60 -5.67 -1.47
N SER A 139 12.27 -5.51 -1.42
CA SER A 139 11.35 -6.18 -2.33
C SER A 139 11.07 -5.38 -3.60
N PHE A 140 11.61 -4.16 -3.73
CA PHE A 140 11.37 -3.27 -4.88
C PHE A 140 12.64 -3.07 -5.71
N GLU A 141 12.46 -2.91 -7.02
CA GLU A 141 13.53 -2.47 -7.93
C GLU A 141 13.62 -0.94 -7.89
N ASP A 142 14.81 -0.42 -7.56
CA ASP A 142 15.14 1.01 -7.50
C ASP A 142 14.09 1.91 -6.81
N PRO A 143 13.67 1.63 -5.56
CA PRO A 143 12.68 2.44 -4.86
C PRO A 143 13.22 3.86 -4.57
N VAL A 144 12.38 4.87 -4.78
CA VAL A 144 12.66 6.23 -4.31
C VAL A 144 12.26 6.32 -2.83
N VAL A 145 13.09 6.93 -1.99
CA VAL A 145 12.86 7.00 -0.55
C VAL A 145 12.92 8.44 -0.06
N ILE A 146 11.91 8.83 0.73
CA ILE A 146 11.88 10.07 1.50
C ILE A 146 11.82 9.67 2.98
N ASN A 147 12.85 10.03 3.74
CA ASN A 147 12.82 9.91 5.20
C ASN A 147 12.31 11.21 5.81
N HIS A 148 11.47 11.11 6.83
CA HIS A 148 10.94 12.27 7.56
C HIS A 148 11.09 12.06 9.07
N PRO A 149 11.20 13.14 9.88
CA PRO A 149 11.49 13.00 11.31
C PRO A 149 10.32 12.45 12.13
N GLU A 150 9.10 12.48 11.60
CA GLU A 150 7.87 12.16 12.34
C GLU A 150 7.70 10.65 12.62
N GLY A 151 6.68 10.32 13.43
CA GLY A 151 6.28 8.95 13.72
C GLY A 151 5.35 8.36 12.65
N HIS A 152 4.42 7.50 13.09
CA HIS A 152 3.45 6.83 12.23
C HIS A 152 2.35 7.79 11.74
N THR A 153 2.64 8.57 10.69
CA THR A 153 1.76 9.62 10.18
C THR A 153 1.98 9.86 8.69
N ILE A 154 1.06 10.60 8.05
CA ILE A 154 1.30 11.20 6.73
C ILE A 154 2.05 12.52 6.98
N PRO A 155 3.33 12.63 6.59
CA PRO A 155 4.13 13.80 6.92
C PRO A 155 3.75 15.01 6.08
N ARG A 156 4.04 16.20 6.60
CA ARG A 156 4.15 17.39 5.75
C ARG A 156 5.53 17.38 5.11
N LEU A 157 5.58 17.50 3.79
CA LEU A 157 6.84 17.49 3.06
C LEU A 157 7.57 18.84 3.21
N ASP A 158 8.87 18.77 3.51
CA ASP A 158 9.75 19.90 3.32
C ASP A 158 10.01 20.16 1.83
N GLU A 159 10.67 21.27 1.49
CA GLU A 159 10.89 21.68 0.11
C GLU A 159 11.60 20.59 -0.72
N LYS A 160 12.61 19.94 -0.14
CA LYS A 160 13.39 18.89 -0.81
C LYS A 160 12.57 17.62 -1.04
N SER A 161 11.79 17.21 -0.05
CA SER A 161 10.93 16.02 -0.12
C SER A 161 9.79 16.26 -1.10
N LEU A 162 9.25 17.47 -1.13
CA LEU A 162 8.24 17.89 -2.10
C LEU A 162 8.79 17.82 -3.53
N GLU A 163 9.98 18.38 -3.76
CA GLU A 163 10.67 18.29 -5.06
C GLU A 163 10.87 16.82 -5.49
N THR A 164 11.35 15.97 -4.57
CA THR A 164 11.54 14.53 -4.83
C THR A 164 10.23 13.83 -5.21
N MET A 165 9.14 14.14 -4.51
CA MET A 165 7.82 13.58 -4.81
C MET A 165 7.29 14.06 -6.17
N LEU A 166 7.44 15.34 -6.48
CA LEU A 166 7.02 15.92 -7.76
C LEU A 166 7.82 15.31 -8.92
N ASP A 167 9.14 15.16 -8.78
CA ASP A 167 10.01 14.51 -9.76
C ASP A 167 9.59 13.06 -10.01
N PHE A 168 9.25 12.32 -8.94
CA PHE A 168 8.74 10.96 -9.07
C PHE A 168 7.42 10.93 -9.87
N ILE A 169 6.45 11.77 -9.50
CA ILE A 169 5.16 11.84 -10.20
C ILE A 169 5.36 12.24 -11.67
N GLU A 170 6.17 13.25 -11.96
CA GLU A 170 6.43 13.70 -13.34
C GLU A 170 7.07 12.60 -14.19
N LYS A 171 8.00 11.83 -13.63
CA LYS A 171 8.59 10.66 -14.32
C LYS A 171 7.54 9.61 -14.65
N THR A 172 6.61 9.34 -13.73
CA THR A 172 5.55 8.34 -13.95
C THR A 172 4.54 8.79 -15.01
N GLN A 173 4.24 10.09 -15.11
CA GLN A 173 3.34 10.63 -16.14
C GLN A 173 3.91 10.54 -17.56
N LYS A 174 5.25 10.49 -17.68
CA LYS A 174 5.95 10.33 -18.96
C LYS A 174 6.08 8.87 -19.40
N MET A 175 5.64 7.91 -18.58
CA MET A 175 5.64 6.50 -18.97
C MET A 175 4.61 6.28 -20.07
N PRO A 176 4.94 5.50 -21.12
CA PRO A 176 4.01 5.23 -22.20
C PRO A 176 2.71 4.63 -21.65
N LEU A 177 1.57 5.11 -22.15
CA LEU A 177 0.28 4.44 -21.97
C LEU A 177 0.43 3.06 -22.63
N HIS A 178 0.14 1.98 -21.91
CA HIS A 178 0.15 0.64 -22.49
C HIS A 178 -0.74 0.63 -23.74
N GLU A 179 -0.15 0.33 -24.90
CA GLU A 179 -0.90 -0.23 -26.02
C GLU A 179 -1.36 -1.64 -25.59
N GLU A 180 -2.64 -1.92 -25.84
CA GLU A 180 -3.34 -3.19 -25.52
C GLU A 180 -2.66 -4.43 -26.10
#